data_AF-A0A7J4IJW9-F1
#
_entry.id   AF-A0A7J4IJW9-F1
#
_cell.length_a   1.000
_cell.length_b   1.000
_cell.length_c   1.000
_cell.angle_alpha   90.00
_cell.angle_beta   90.00
_cell.angle_gamma   90.00
#
_symmetry.space_group_name_H-M   'P 1'
#
loop_
_entity.id
_entity.type
_entity.pdbx_description
1 polymer ?
#
loop_
_entity_poly.entity_id
_entity_poly.type
_entity_poly.pdbx_seq_one_letter_code
_entity_poly.pdbx_strand_id
1 'polypeptide(L)'
;TLGIDRDSAVLGAAFDERDPGVERFVAMSIEGCRRNHRHSGLCGEAPSDYPEYADFLVEQGIDSISVNPDALLKITLRVAETEERLGRT
;
A
#
# COMPACT_ATOMS: atom_id res chain seq x y z
N THR A 1 4.43 -14.01 1.39
CA THR A 1 4.44 -13.63 2.81
C THR A 1 3.61 -14.61 3.63
N LEU A 2 2.29 -14.66 3.48
CA LEU A 2 1.44 -15.50 4.33
C LEU A 2 1.29 -16.96 3.86
N GLY A 3 1.55 -17.25 2.58
CA GLY A 3 1.38 -18.60 2.03
C GLY A 3 -0.08 -19.08 2.02
N ILE A 4 -1.03 -18.13 2.12
CA ILE A 4 -2.46 -18.39 2.13
C ILE A 4 -3.02 -18.17 0.72
N ASP A 5 -3.79 -19.15 0.26
CA ASP A 5 -4.70 -18.96 -0.87
C ASP A 5 -5.94 -18.19 -0.38
N ARG A 6 -6.12 -16.97 -0.87
CA ARG A 6 -7.21 -16.07 -0.48
C ARG A 6 -8.60 -16.63 -0.81
N ASP A 7 -8.69 -17.50 -1.80
CA ASP A 7 -9.96 -18.11 -2.22
C ASP A 7 -10.23 -19.45 -1.48
N SER A 8 -9.34 -19.83 -0.54
CA SER A 8 -9.50 -21.02 0.27
C SER A 8 -10.70 -20.91 1.22
N ALA A 9 -11.64 -21.86 1.12
CA ALA A 9 -12.76 -21.97 2.05
C ALA A 9 -12.35 -22.24 3.52
N VAL A 10 -11.10 -22.67 3.75
CA VAL A 10 -10.58 -23.01 5.08
C VAL A 10 -9.69 -21.92 5.64
N LEU A 11 -8.87 -21.29 4.80
CA LEU A 11 -7.81 -20.37 5.24
C LEU A 11 -7.97 -18.94 4.72
N GLY A 12 -8.87 -18.66 3.76
CA GLY A 12 -9.00 -17.35 3.14
C GLY A 12 -9.33 -16.23 4.14
N ALA A 13 -10.11 -16.55 5.18
CA ALA A 13 -10.44 -15.59 6.25
C ALA A 13 -9.24 -15.17 7.13
N ALA A 14 -8.10 -15.88 7.04
CA ALA A 14 -6.87 -15.52 7.73
C ALA A 14 -5.94 -14.62 6.89
N PHE A 15 -6.31 -14.31 5.65
CA PHE A 15 -5.58 -13.37 4.81
C PHE A 15 -5.95 -11.93 5.17
N ASP A 16 -4.95 -11.10 5.46
CA ASP A 16 -5.08 -9.65 5.64
C ASP A 16 -3.87 -8.97 4.98
N GLU A 17 -4.13 -8.05 4.05
CA GLU A 17 -3.09 -7.29 3.36
C GLU A 17 -2.30 -6.34 4.29
N ARG A 18 -2.86 -6.04 5.46
CA ARG A 18 -2.24 -5.24 6.53
C ARG A 18 -1.45 -6.10 7.52
N ASP A 19 -1.32 -7.40 7.27
CA ASP A 19 -0.47 -8.24 8.10
C ASP A 19 0.96 -7.66 8.14
N PRO A 20 1.61 -7.56 9.31
CA PRO A 20 2.94 -6.97 9.43
C PRO A 20 4.01 -7.62 8.54
N GLY A 21 3.85 -8.92 8.22
CA GLY A 21 4.71 -9.62 7.28
C GLY A 21 4.52 -9.15 5.84
N VAL A 22 3.29 -8.82 5.44
CA VAL A 22 2.96 -8.21 4.14
C VAL A 22 3.52 -6.80 4.07
N GLU A 23 3.22 -5.95 5.04
CA GLU A 23 3.70 -4.56 5.10
C GLU A 23 5.23 -4.50 5.08
N ARG A 24 5.91 -5.35 5.85
CA ARG A 24 7.38 -5.43 5.84
C ARG A 24 7.93 -5.77 4.46
N PHE A 25 7.29 -6.69 3.73
CA PHE A 25 7.72 -7.06 2.39
C PHE A 25 7.53 -5.91 1.39
N VAL A 26 6.43 -5.17 1.50
CA VAL A 26 6.17 -3.96 0.70
C VAL A 26 7.18 -2.86 1.00
N ALA A 27 7.43 -2.57 2.28
CA ALA A 27 8.44 -1.60 2.71
C ALA A 27 9.84 -1.94 2.16
N MET A 28 10.27 -3.20 2.27
CA MET A 28 11.53 -3.67 1.71
C MET A 28 11.63 -3.49 0.19
N SER A 29 10.52 -3.68 -0.52
CA SER A 29 10.45 -3.51 -1.97
C SER A 29 10.60 -2.04 -2.37
N ILE A 30 9.88 -1.14 -1.70
CA ILE A 30 9.97 0.32 -1.91
C ILE A 30 11.38 0.82 -1.58
N GLU A 31 11.94 0.41 -0.43
CA GLU A 31 13.30 0.76 -0.04
C GLU A 31 14.33 0.28 -1.08
N GLY A 32 14.14 -0.94 -1.59
CA GLY A 32 14.95 -1.51 -2.66
C GLY A 32 14.91 -0.69 -3.94
N CYS A 33 13.72 -0.29 -4.40
CA CYS A 33 13.56 0.57 -5.57
C CYS A 33 14.26 1.92 -5.37
N ARG A 34 14.02 2.58 -4.23
CA ARG A 34 14.62 3.88 -3.90
C ARG A 34 16.14 3.82 -3.87
N ARG A 35 16.71 2.80 -3.21
CA ARG A 35 18.17 2.57 -3.15
C ARG A 35 18.80 2.41 -4.54
N ASN A 36 18.04 1.92 -5.50
CA ASN A 36 18.50 1.68 -6.86
C ASN A 36 18.02 2.74 -7.87
N HIS A 37 17.46 3.86 -7.38
CA HIS A 37 16.89 4.92 -8.23
C HIS A 37 15.90 4.39 -9.27
N ARG A 38 15.04 3.46 -8.85
CA ARG A 38 13.95 2.90 -9.66
C ARG A 38 12.61 3.37 -9.12
N HIS A 39 11.68 3.59 -10.05
CA HIS A 39 10.29 3.89 -9.75
C HIS A 39 9.63 2.72 -9.01
N SER A 40 8.81 3.04 -8.02
CA SER A 40 8.02 2.10 -7.22
C SER A 40 6.54 2.46 -7.32
N GLY A 41 5.74 1.48 -7.75
CA GLY A 41 4.29 1.61 -7.80
C GLY A 41 3.62 0.35 -7.29
N LEU A 42 2.50 0.51 -6.61
CA LEU A 42 1.69 -0.61 -6.12
C LEU A 42 0.35 -0.64 -6.86
N CYS A 43 0.04 -1.80 -7.43
CA CYS A 43 -1.31 -2.17 -7.85
C CYS A 43 -1.88 -3.21 -6.88
N GLY A 44 -3.17 -3.11 -6.57
CA GLY A 44 -3.85 -4.03 -5.65
C GLY A 44 -5.06 -3.38 -4.99
N GLU A 45 -5.84 -4.21 -4.29
CA GLU A 45 -7.08 -3.79 -3.64
C GLU A 45 -6.81 -2.98 -2.36
N ALA A 46 -5.75 -3.34 -1.62
CA ALA A 46 -5.46 -2.82 -0.28
C ALA A 46 -5.55 -1.29 -0.14
N PRO A 47 -4.94 -0.44 -0.99
CA PRO A 47 -5.08 1.01 -0.86
C PRO A 47 -6.49 1.54 -1.18
N SER A 48 -7.31 0.78 -1.92
CA SER A 48 -8.71 1.14 -2.20
C SER A 48 -9.61 0.82 -1.01
N ASP A 49 -9.42 -0.37 -0.41
CA ASP A 49 -10.22 -0.87 0.72
C ASP A 49 -9.81 -0.26 2.06
N TYR A 50 -8.50 -0.04 2.24
CA TYR A 50 -7.88 0.42 3.48
C TYR A 50 -7.13 1.74 3.24
N PRO A 51 -7.77 2.91 3.41
CA PRO A 51 -7.13 4.21 3.21
C PRO A 51 -5.88 4.42 4.08
N GLU A 52 -5.83 3.81 5.27
CA GLU A 52 -4.64 3.80 6.13
C GLU A 52 -3.44 3.12 5.47
N TYR A 53 -3.67 2.18 4.56
CA TYR A 53 -2.61 1.55 3.78
C TYR A 53 -2.00 2.52 2.78
N ALA A 54 -2.79 3.45 2.23
CA ALA A 54 -2.25 4.52 1.40
C ALA A 54 -1.32 5.45 2.20
N ASP A 55 -1.67 5.76 3.45
CA ASP A 55 -0.80 6.52 4.35
C ASP A 55 0.55 5.80 4.56
N PHE A 56 0.49 4.51 4.88
CA PHE A 56 1.68 3.67 5.02
C PHE A 56 2.57 3.72 3.77
N LEU A 57 1.99 3.57 2.57
CA LEU A 57 2.74 3.60 1.32
C LEU A 57 3.44 4.95 1.08
N VAL A 58 2.76 6.06 1.37
CA VAL A 58 3.34 7.41 1.27
C VAL A 58 4.47 7.59 2.28
N GLU A 59 4.29 7.12 3.52
CA GLU A 59 5.31 7.15 4.57
C GLU A 59 6.56 6.33 4.19
N GLN A 60 6.38 5.18 3.52
CA GLN A 60 7.51 4.41 2.95
C GLN A 60 8.18 5.09 1.75
N GLY A 61 7.52 6.09 1.15
CA GLY A 61 8.04 6.84 0.01
C GLY A 61 7.79 6.18 -1.35
N ILE A 62 6.61 5.59 -1.54
CA ILE A 62 6.18 5.10 -2.85
C ILE A 62 6.03 6.25 -3.87
N ASP A 63 6.25 5.98 -5.16
CA ASP A 63 6.13 7.01 -6.20
C ASP A 63 4.72 7.07 -6.83
N SER A 64 3.96 5.96 -6.79
CA SER A 64 2.62 5.89 -7.36
C SER A 64 1.75 4.82 -6.70
N ILE A 65 0.45 5.09 -6.61
CA ILE A 65 -0.56 4.15 -6.09
C ILE A 65 -1.66 4.02 -7.14
N SER A 66 -1.99 2.79 -7.54
CA SER A 66 -3.17 2.50 -8.35
C SER A 66 -4.32 2.10 -7.44
N VAL A 67 -5.50 2.71 -7.66
CA VAL A 67 -6.71 2.46 -6.87
C VAL A 67 -7.90 2.24 -7.79
N ASN A 68 -8.97 1.68 -7.23
CA ASN A 68 -10.24 1.56 -7.94
C ASN A 68 -10.84 2.93 -8.25
N PRO A 69 -11.62 3.05 -9.35
CA PRO A 69 -12.21 4.33 -9.76
C PRO A 69 -13.08 5.00 -8.69
N ASP A 70 -13.79 4.22 -7.89
CA ASP A 70 -14.66 4.68 -6.80
C ASP A 70 -13.87 5.18 -5.59
N ALA A 71 -12.68 4.63 -5.34
CA ALA A 71 -11.78 5.05 -4.27
C ALA A 71 -10.89 6.26 -4.65
N LEU A 72 -10.77 6.59 -5.95
CA LEU A 72 -9.81 7.58 -6.47
C LEU A 72 -9.81 8.91 -5.71
N LEU A 73 -10.97 9.55 -5.56
CA LEU A 73 -11.05 10.87 -4.91
C LEU A 73 -10.69 10.79 -3.42
N LYS A 74 -11.21 9.79 -2.72
CA LYS A 74 -10.97 9.56 -1.29
C LYS A 74 -9.49 9.35 -1.01
N ILE A 75 -8.84 8.49 -1.79
CA ILE A 75 -7.42 8.18 -1.61
C ILE A 75 -6.54 9.36 -2.03
N THR A 76 -6.89 10.08 -3.09
CA THR A 76 -6.14 11.28 -3.50
C THR A 76 -6.12 12.34 -2.40
N LEU A 77 -7.27 12.63 -1.78
CA LEU A 77 -7.34 13.57 -0.65
C LEU A 77 -6.53 13.06 0.55
N ARG A 78 -6.62 11.76 0.83
CA ARG A 78 -5.89 11.15 1.95
C ARG A 78 -4.37 11.20 1.76
N VAL A 79 -3.89 10.92 0.55
CA VAL A 79 -2.47 11.05 0.19
C VAL A 79 -2.01 12.49 0.39
N ALA A 80 -2.78 13.47 -0.11
CA ALA A 80 -2.44 14.89 0.06
C ALA A 80 -2.34 15.30 1.54
N GLU A 81 -3.27 14.87 2.40
CA GLU A 81 -3.22 15.10 3.84
C GLU A 81 -1.95 14.49 4.48
N THR A 82 -1.59 13.27 4.07
CA THR A 82 -0.40 12.59 4.59
C THR A 82 0.89 13.24 4.08
N GLU A 83 0.94 13.69 2.84
CA GLU A 83 2.08 14.45 2.30
C GLU A 83 2.28 15.79 3.02
N GLU A 84 1.19 16.53 3.29
CA GLU A 84 1.22 17.77 4.06
C GLU A 84 1.75 17.54 5.48
N ARG A 85 1.25 16.50 6.17
CA ARG A 85 1.74 16.09 7.50
C ARG A 85 3.23 15.76 7.51
N LEU A 86 3.75 15.20 6.41
CA LEU A 86 5.17 14.88 6.26
C LEU A 86 6.02 16.06 5.74
N GLY A 87 5.41 17.21 5.44
CA GLY A 87 6.09 18.39 4.89
C GLY A 87 6.61 18.18 3.46
N ARG A 88 5.91 17.36 2.66
CA ARG A 88 6.24 17.06 1.26
C ARG A 88 5.45 17.88 0.24
N THR A 89 4.55 18.73 0.71
CA THR A 89 3.69 19.64 -0.07
C THR A 89 3.88 21.06 0.43
#